data_AF-A0A645ELB6-F1
#
_entry.id   AF-A0A645ELB6-F1
#
_cell.length_a   1.000
_cell.length_b   1.000
_cell.length_c   1.000
_cell.angle_alpha   90.00
_cell.angle_beta   90.00
_cell.angle_gamma   90.00
#
_symmetry.space_group_name_H-M   'P 1'
#
loop_
_entity.id
_entity.type
_entity.pdbx_description
1 polymer ?
#
loop_
_entity_poly.entity_id
_entity_poly.type
_entity_poly.pdbx_seq_one_letter_code
_entity_poly.pdbx_strand_id
1 'polypeptide(L)'
;MLQLLEEEGIKVGAHICEIAGVRDFSFDPVNVSEEDFDRLRASSFPVNDPEAGEIMKTAISAAKKAGNSVGGIIECAAIGLPAGVGDPMFDGMENMIACTVFAVPAVKGIEFGSGFAGSRSMGSANNDPFTCENGMIRTLTNNHGGILGGITSGMPLIFRAAIKPTPSISIEQDTVSFSAKEKAKISTKGRHDPCIVPRAIPCVESAASIAIYDSLLGSRIYRKGENR
;
A
#
# COMPACT_ATOMS: atom_id res chain seq x y z
N MET A 1 -2.53 -14.59 -9.62
CA MET A 1 -1.69 -14.34 -8.44
C MET A 1 -2.51 -14.19 -7.18
N LEU A 2 -3.50 -13.29 -7.11
CA LEU A 2 -4.46 -13.27 -5.99
C LEU A 2 -5.09 -14.66 -5.75
N GLN A 3 -5.55 -15.32 -6.81
CA GLN A 3 -6.06 -16.71 -6.74
C GLN A 3 -5.05 -17.74 -6.21
N LEU A 4 -3.74 -17.58 -6.47
CA LEU A 4 -2.71 -18.51 -5.98
C LEU A 4 -2.37 -18.27 -4.51
N LEU A 5 -2.45 -17.02 -4.04
CA LEU A 5 -2.31 -16.71 -2.62
C LEU A 5 -3.53 -17.18 -1.82
N GLU A 6 -4.72 -17.09 -2.40
CA GLU A 6 -5.95 -17.60 -1.79
C GLU A 6 -5.89 -19.12 -1.57
N GLU A 7 -5.29 -19.89 -2.49
CA GLU A 7 -4.99 -21.32 -2.30
C GLU A 7 -4.06 -21.58 -1.11
N GLU A 8 -3.22 -20.61 -0.74
CA GLU A 8 -2.33 -20.63 0.42
C GLU A 8 -2.99 -20.05 1.69
N GLY A 9 -4.28 -19.69 1.62
CA GLY A 9 -5.01 -19.05 2.72
C GLY A 9 -4.65 -17.58 2.94
N ILE A 10 -3.92 -16.95 2.02
CA ILE A 10 -3.47 -15.57 2.11
C ILE A 10 -4.39 -14.66 1.30
N LYS A 11 -4.83 -13.56 1.92
CA LYS A 11 -5.73 -12.59 1.28
C LYS A 11 -5.12 -11.21 1.36
N VAL A 12 -5.25 -10.46 0.26
CA VAL A 12 -4.72 -9.09 0.12
C VAL A 12 -5.87 -8.16 -0.23
N GLY A 13 -5.94 -7.02 0.45
CA GLY A 13 -6.90 -5.96 0.15
C GLY A 13 -6.32 -4.58 0.43
N ALA A 14 -6.87 -3.57 -0.21
CA ALA A 14 -6.46 -2.19 -0.02
C ALA A 14 -7.62 -1.20 -0.11
N HIS A 15 -7.42 -0.03 0.47
CA HIS A 15 -8.35 1.09 0.37
C HIS A 15 -7.61 2.42 0.17
N ILE A 16 -8.38 3.44 -0.17
CA ILE A 16 -7.92 4.82 -0.23
C ILE A 16 -7.75 5.30 1.21
N CYS A 17 -6.51 5.52 1.64
CA CYS A 17 -6.20 6.05 2.97
C CYS A 17 -6.29 7.58 3.00
N GLU A 18 -5.90 8.25 1.91
CA GLU A 18 -5.94 9.71 1.82
C GLU A 18 -6.10 10.15 0.37
N ILE A 19 -6.88 11.20 0.10
CA ILE A 19 -6.84 11.95 -1.17
C ILE A 19 -6.86 13.44 -0.86
N ALA A 20 -5.94 14.19 -1.48
CA ALA A 20 -5.84 15.64 -1.33
C ALA A 20 -5.80 16.12 0.14
N GLY A 21 -5.18 15.35 1.04
CA GLY A 21 -5.10 15.66 2.48
C GLY A 21 -6.33 15.26 3.30
N VAL A 22 -7.40 14.78 2.66
CA VAL A 22 -8.58 14.22 3.35
C VAL A 22 -8.29 12.77 3.69
N ARG A 23 -8.34 12.43 4.98
CA ARG A 23 -8.00 11.11 5.50
C ARG A 23 -9.23 10.22 5.69
N ASP A 24 -9.04 8.95 5.43
CA ASP A 24 -9.94 7.85 5.77
C ASP A 24 -9.53 7.22 7.12
N PHE A 25 -10.37 6.33 7.65
CA PHE A 25 -9.95 5.43 8.72
C PHE A 25 -9.01 4.35 8.17
N SER A 26 -7.88 4.13 8.85
CA SER A 26 -7.01 2.98 8.59
C SER A 26 -7.68 1.67 9.00
N PHE A 27 -7.16 0.56 8.50
CA PHE A 27 -7.45 -0.76 9.03
C PHE A 27 -7.15 -0.85 10.54
N ASP A 28 -7.91 -1.68 11.27
CA ASP A 28 -7.47 -2.15 12.59
C ASP A 28 -6.16 -2.95 12.38
N PRO A 29 -5.03 -2.49 12.93
CA PRO A 29 -3.75 -3.08 12.59
C PRO A 29 -3.56 -4.50 13.13
N VAL A 30 -4.38 -4.94 14.08
CA VAL A 30 -4.32 -6.27 14.70
C VAL A 30 -5.40 -7.20 14.15
N ASN A 31 -6.58 -6.66 13.82
CA ASN A 31 -7.77 -7.44 13.49
C ASN A 31 -8.30 -7.21 12.07
N VAL A 32 -7.41 -7.00 11.09
CA VAL A 32 -7.79 -6.98 9.67
C VAL A 32 -8.49 -8.29 9.31
N SER A 33 -9.67 -8.19 8.71
CA SER A 33 -10.51 -9.34 8.35
C SER A 33 -10.70 -9.47 6.85
N GLU A 34 -11.15 -10.64 6.39
CA GLU A 34 -11.58 -10.81 5.00
C GLU A 34 -12.82 -9.98 4.66
N GLU A 35 -13.72 -9.80 5.63
CA GLU A 35 -14.93 -8.99 5.46
C GLU A 35 -14.60 -7.53 5.12
N ASP A 36 -13.51 -7.00 5.68
CA ASP A 36 -12.99 -5.68 5.31
C ASP A 36 -12.65 -5.62 3.82
N PHE A 37 -11.97 -6.63 3.31
CA PHE A 37 -11.55 -6.69 1.90
C PHE A 37 -12.73 -6.85 0.96
N ASP A 38 -13.69 -7.72 1.30
CA ASP A 38 -14.87 -7.95 0.47
C ASP A 38 -15.75 -6.70 0.38
N ARG A 39 -15.94 -5.99 1.50
CA ARG A 39 -16.63 -4.70 1.53
C ARG A 39 -15.95 -3.67 0.63
N LEU A 40 -14.62 -3.57 0.68
CA LEU A 40 -13.84 -2.62 -0.11
C LEU A 40 -13.88 -2.95 -1.61
N ARG A 41 -13.74 -4.23 -1.98
CA ARG A 41 -13.82 -4.69 -3.40
C ARG A 41 -15.20 -4.49 -4.00
N ALA A 42 -16.26 -4.58 -3.20
CA ALA A 42 -17.62 -4.30 -3.64
C ALA A 42 -17.88 -2.80 -3.88
N SER A 43 -17.02 -1.91 -3.36
CA SER A 43 -17.16 -0.47 -3.53
C SER A 43 -16.47 0.04 -4.81
N SER A 44 -17.14 0.94 -5.52
CA SER A 44 -16.52 1.68 -6.64
C SER A 44 -15.51 2.75 -6.19
N PHE A 45 -15.52 3.10 -4.91
CA PHE A 45 -14.61 4.05 -4.29
C PHE A 45 -14.20 3.47 -2.93
N PRO A 46 -13.13 2.68 -2.86
CA PRO A 46 -12.82 1.86 -1.68
C PRO A 46 -12.33 2.74 -0.53
N VAL A 47 -13.21 3.04 0.41
CA VAL A 47 -12.93 3.79 1.65
C VAL A 47 -13.61 3.08 2.82
N ASN A 48 -13.06 3.26 4.01
CA ASN A 48 -13.61 2.80 5.26
C ASN A 48 -14.69 3.75 5.81
N ASP A 49 -14.50 5.05 5.64
CA ASP A 49 -15.44 6.11 5.97
C ASP A 49 -16.13 6.68 4.70
N PRO A 50 -17.44 6.42 4.51
CA PRO A 50 -18.20 7.00 3.41
C PRO A 50 -18.22 8.54 3.41
N GLU A 51 -18.19 9.20 4.58
CA GLU A 51 -18.23 10.66 4.68
C GLU A 51 -16.93 11.26 4.14
N ALA A 52 -15.77 10.78 4.62
CA ALA A 52 -14.47 11.12 4.03
C ALA A 52 -14.44 10.84 2.52
N GLY A 53 -15.03 9.71 2.07
CA GLY A 53 -15.15 9.38 0.66
C GLY A 53 -15.85 10.45 -0.19
N GLU A 54 -16.95 11.03 0.29
CA GLU A 54 -17.65 12.11 -0.42
C GLU A 54 -16.86 13.42 -0.44
N ILE A 55 -16.14 13.73 0.65
CA ILE A 55 -15.23 14.89 0.71
C ILE A 55 -14.08 14.71 -0.30
N MET A 56 -13.48 13.51 -0.36
CA MET A 56 -12.44 13.17 -1.34
C MET A 56 -12.95 13.32 -2.78
N LYS A 57 -14.14 12.79 -3.10
CA LYS A 57 -14.76 12.95 -4.43
C LYS A 57 -14.99 14.42 -4.78
N THR A 58 -15.41 15.22 -3.79
CA THR A 58 -15.57 16.67 -3.96
C THR A 58 -14.24 17.35 -4.28
N ALA A 59 -13.16 16.99 -3.57
CA ALA A 59 -11.82 17.51 -3.85
C ALA A 59 -11.31 17.12 -5.25
N ILE A 60 -11.53 15.87 -5.67
CA ILE A 60 -11.20 15.40 -7.03
C ILE A 60 -11.96 16.19 -8.08
N SER A 61 -13.26 16.42 -7.87
CA SER A 61 -14.11 17.21 -8.77
C SER A 61 -13.66 18.67 -8.85
N ALA A 62 -13.28 19.27 -7.72
CA ALA A 62 -12.74 20.63 -7.67
C ALA A 62 -11.41 20.75 -8.43
N ALA A 63 -10.48 19.80 -8.22
CA ALA A 63 -9.22 19.76 -8.96
C ALA A 63 -9.45 19.64 -10.47
N LYS A 64 -10.37 18.74 -10.89
CA LYS A 64 -10.76 18.58 -12.30
C LYS A 64 -11.30 19.89 -12.90
N LYS A 65 -12.21 20.58 -12.19
CA LYS A 65 -12.77 21.87 -12.65
C LYS A 65 -11.71 22.96 -12.77
N ALA A 66 -10.71 22.94 -11.89
CA ALA A 66 -9.55 23.82 -11.96
C ALA A 66 -8.53 23.41 -13.04
N GLY A 67 -8.77 22.33 -13.78
CA GLY A 67 -7.84 21.83 -14.78
C GLY A 67 -6.58 21.22 -14.17
N ASN A 68 -6.64 20.80 -12.91
CA ASN A 68 -5.55 20.28 -12.09
C ASN A 68 -5.79 18.82 -11.68
N SER A 69 -4.88 18.24 -10.91
CA SER A 69 -4.98 16.88 -10.36
C SER A 69 -4.57 16.84 -8.89
N VAL A 70 -4.93 15.75 -8.21
CA VAL A 70 -4.57 15.47 -6.82
C VAL A 70 -4.03 14.05 -6.68
N GLY A 71 -3.13 13.87 -5.72
CA GLY A 71 -2.58 12.58 -5.33
C GLY A 71 -3.28 12.04 -4.08
N GLY A 72 -2.66 11.05 -3.46
CA GLY A 72 -3.18 10.43 -2.26
C GLY A 72 -2.32 9.28 -1.76
N ILE A 73 -2.86 8.53 -0.80
CA ILE A 73 -2.22 7.40 -0.15
C ILE A 73 -3.16 6.20 -0.25
N ILE A 74 -2.60 5.03 -0.58
CA ILE A 74 -3.29 3.74 -0.54
C ILE A 74 -2.76 2.99 0.66
N GLU A 75 -3.63 2.47 1.52
CA GLU A 75 -3.25 1.50 2.55
C GLU A 75 -3.62 0.10 2.08
N CYS A 76 -2.66 -0.81 2.16
CA CYS A 76 -2.81 -2.20 1.73
C CYS A 76 -2.44 -3.12 2.89
N ALA A 77 -3.23 -4.18 3.05
CA ALA A 77 -3.03 -5.20 4.04
C ALA A 77 -3.03 -6.60 3.43
N ALA A 78 -2.26 -7.51 4.03
CA ALA A 78 -2.33 -8.94 3.76
C ALA A 78 -2.51 -9.71 5.06
N ILE A 79 -3.44 -10.69 5.04
CA ILE A 79 -3.74 -11.57 6.18
C ILE A 79 -3.53 -13.03 5.81
N GLY A 80 -3.40 -13.90 6.82
CA GLY A 80 -3.16 -15.33 6.63
C GLY A 80 -1.70 -15.69 6.31
N LEU A 81 -0.80 -14.70 6.29
CA LEU A 81 0.62 -14.90 6.02
C LEU A 81 1.28 -15.62 7.22
N PRO A 82 1.96 -16.76 7.02
CA PRO A 82 2.63 -17.44 8.13
C PRO A 82 3.82 -16.64 8.62
N ALA A 83 4.18 -16.81 9.89
CA ALA A 83 5.41 -16.27 10.44
C ALA A 83 6.64 -16.95 9.84
N GLY A 84 7.75 -16.21 9.72
CA GLY A 84 9.03 -16.75 9.29
C GLY A 84 9.26 -16.78 7.78
N VAL A 85 8.57 -15.93 7.00
CA VAL A 85 8.77 -15.76 5.56
C VAL A 85 9.55 -14.47 5.32
N GLY A 86 10.54 -14.50 4.43
CA GLY A 86 11.41 -13.37 4.13
C GLY A 86 12.86 -13.63 4.54
N ASP A 87 13.68 -12.58 4.52
CA ASP A 87 15.13 -12.62 4.75
C ASP A 87 15.55 -11.39 5.60
N PRO A 88 16.55 -11.51 6.49
CA PRO A 88 16.98 -10.39 7.33
C PRO A 88 17.66 -9.24 6.58
N MET A 89 18.10 -9.41 5.34
CA MET A 89 18.91 -8.44 4.61
C MET A 89 18.20 -7.87 3.38
N PHE A 90 18.74 -8.12 2.17
CA PHE A 90 18.30 -7.45 0.94
C PHE A 90 17.01 -8.03 0.36
N ASP A 91 16.71 -9.29 0.65
CA ASP A 91 15.52 -9.99 0.15
C ASP A 91 14.42 -10.07 1.23
N GLY A 92 14.48 -9.18 2.23
CA GLY A 92 13.45 -9.04 3.25
C GLY A 92 12.09 -8.66 2.69
N MET A 93 11.03 -9.02 3.41
CA MET A 93 9.65 -8.81 2.97
C MET A 93 9.36 -7.32 2.70
N GLU A 94 9.85 -6.39 3.52
CA GLU A 94 9.72 -4.94 3.24
C GLU A 94 10.37 -4.57 1.91
N ASN A 95 11.55 -5.13 1.61
CA ASN A 95 12.32 -4.79 0.42
C ASN A 95 11.63 -5.30 -0.85
N MET A 96 11.16 -6.54 -0.82
CA MET A 96 10.48 -7.16 -1.97
C MET A 96 9.16 -6.44 -2.27
N ILE A 97 8.39 -6.11 -1.23
CA ILE A 97 7.17 -5.32 -1.38
C ILE A 97 7.51 -3.92 -1.86
N ALA A 98 8.48 -3.23 -1.25
CA ALA A 98 8.87 -1.89 -1.65
C ALA A 98 9.33 -1.85 -3.11
N CYS A 99 10.20 -2.77 -3.53
CA CYS A 99 10.66 -2.86 -4.92
C CYS A 99 9.50 -3.02 -5.90
N THR A 100 8.59 -3.94 -5.61
CA THR A 100 7.46 -4.23 -6.51
C THR A 100 6.43 -3.11 -6.51
N VAL A 101 6.13 -2.51 -5.35
CA VAL A 101 5.19 -1.38 -5.23
C VAL A 101 5.76 -0.12 -5.89
N PHE A 102 7.06 0.15 -5.79
CA PHE A 102 7.68 1.27 -6.50
C PHE A 102 7.65 1.13 -8.02
N ALA A 103 7.46 -0.08 -8.55
CA ALA A 103 7.22 -0.30 -9.98
C ALA A 103 5.83 0.21 -10.44
N VAL A 104 4.88 0.39 -9.52
CA VAL A 104 3.57 0.98 -9.83
C VAL A 104 3.78 2.46 -10.19
N PRO A 105 3.30 2.92 -11.38
CA PRO A 105 3.47 4.30 -11.79
C PRO A 105 2.95 5.31 -10.77
N ALA A 106 3.66 6.43 -10.64
CA ALA A 106 3.36 7.53 -9.73
C ALA A 106 3.55 7.24 -8.22
N VAL A 107 3.95 6.05 -7.80
CA VAL A 107 4.43 5.82 -6.44
C VAL A 107 5.67 6.68 -6.16
N LYS A 108 5.70 7.34 -5.00
CA LYS A 108 6.81 8.18 -4.53
C LYS A 108 7.26 7.92 -3.10
N GLY A 109 6.55 7.07 -2.37
CA GLY A 109 6.92 6.66 -1.03
C GLY A 109 6.17 5.40 -0.64
N ILE A 110 6.77 4.65 0.27
CA ILE A 110 6.15 3.50 0.92
C ILE A 110 6.54 3.52 2.40
N GLU A 111 5.63 3.11 3.27
CA GLU A 111 5.90 2.91 4.69
C GLU A 111 5.17 1.67 5.21
N PHE A 112 5.73 0.99 6.20
CA PHE A 112 5.18 -0.25 6.79
C PHE A 112 4.76 -0.01 8.24
N GLY A 113 3.64 -0.59 8.66
CA GLY A 113 3.12 -0.46 10.03
C GLY A 113 2.96 1.00 10.47
N SER A 114 3.62 1.38 11.57
CA SER A 114 3.63 2.75 12.10
C SER A 114 4.42 3.73 11.22
N GLY A 115 5.24 3.22 10.31
CA GLY A 115 5.88 3.98 9.24
C GLY A 115 6.68 5.19 9.72
N PHE A 116 6.53 6.32 9.03
CA PHE A 116 7.16 7.57 9.42
C PHE A 116 6.68 8.06 10.79
N ALA A 117 5.49 7.67 11.28
CA ALA A 117 5.06 8.02 12.63
C ALA A 117 5.90 7.31 13.71
N GLY A 118 6.27 6.05 13.48
CA GLY A 118 7.17 5.30 14.36
C GLY A 118 8.53 5.97 14.56
N SER A 119 9.05 6.67 13.53
CA SER A 119 10.33 7.40 13.63
C SER A 119 10.34 8.55 14.65
N ARG A 120 9.16 8.99 15.09
CA ARG A 120 8.99 10.06 16.10
C ARG A 120 8.64 9.50 17.48
N SER A 121 8.51 8.18 17.61
CA SER A 121 8.09 7.50 18.83
C SER A 121 9.28 7.01 19.64
N MET A 122 9.11 6.91 20.96
CA MET A 122 10.05 6.17 21.80
C MET A 122 9.91 4.67 21.54
N GLY A 123 11.01 3.91 21.62
CA GLY A 123 10.98 2.47 21.40
C GLY A 123 10.01 1.74 22.32
N SER A 124 9.87 2.17 23.58
CA SER A 124 8.90 1.60 24.53
C SER A 124 7.44 1.75 24.09
N ALA A 125 7.12 2.78 23.29
CA ALA A 125 5.79 3.02 22.76
C ALA A 125 5.59 2.40 21.36
N ASN A 126 6.67 2.15 20.61
CA ASN A 126 6.61 1.56 19.27
C ASN A 126 6.78 0.03 19.26
N ASN A 127 7.34 -0.55 20.31
CA ASN A 127 7.44 -2.00 20.43
C ASN A 127 6.05 -2.63 20.52
N ASP A 128 5.89 -3.80 19.91
CA ASP A 128 4.66 -4.56 19.95
C ASP A 128 4.75 -5.68 21.00
N PRO A 129 4.03 -5.60 22.13
CA PRO A 129 4.10 -6.63 23.16
C PRO A 129 3.52 -7.94 22.66
N PHE A 130 4.26 -9.03 22.81
CA PHE A 130 3.80 -10.37 22.47
C PHE A 130 2.77 -10.88 23.49
N THR A 131 1.77 -11.58 23.00
CA THR A 131 0.74 -12.27 23.77
C THR A 131 0.55 -13.69 23.24
N CYS A 132 -0.08 -14.55 24.05
CA CYS A 132 -0.47 -15.90 23.64
C CYS A 132 -1.98 -16.04 23.86
N GLU A 133 -2.72 -16.19 22.76
CA GLU A 133 -4.17 -16.38 22.78
C GLU A 133 -4.49 -17.73 22.13
N ASN A 134 -5.14 -18.62 22.88
CA ASN A 134 -5.51 -19.96 22.42
C ASN A 134 -4.34 -20.77 21.83
N GLY A 135 -3.12 -20.58 22.37
CA GLY A 135 -1.91 -21.25 21.91
C GLY A 135 -1.25 -20.62 20.67
N MET A 136 -1.81 -19.54 20.13
CA MET A 136 -1.20 -18.76 19.05
C MET A 136 -0.44 -17.55 19.61
N ILE A 137 0.82 -17.40 19.19
CA ILE A 137 1.62 -16.22 19.49
C ILE A 137 1.18 -15.08 18.58
N ARG A 138 0.83 -13.94 19.18
CA ARG A 138 0.41 -12.71 18.51
C ARG A 138 1.07 -11.51 19.19
N THR A 139 0.79 -10.30 18.71
CA THR A 139 1.13 -9.06 19.42
C THR A 139 -0.14 -8.25 19.73
N LEU A 140 -0.11 -7.50 20.83
CA LEU A 140 -1.23 -6.65 21.28
C LEU A 140 -1.43 -5.41 20.39
N THR A 141 -0.37 -4.98 19.73
CA THR A 141 -0.33 -3.90 18.74
C THR A 141 0.44 -4.38 17.52
N ASN A 142 0.41 -3.65 16.41
CA ASN A 142 1.12 -4.04 15.19
C ASN A 142 1.81 -2.83 14.53
N ASN A 143 2.61 -2.12 15.31
CA ASN A 143 3.46 -1.02 14.85
C ASN A 143 4.51 -1.48 13.84
N HIS A 144 4.98 -2.73 13.94
CA HIS A 144 5.89 -3.32 12.97
C HIS A 144 5.20 -3.72 11.64
N GLY A 145 3.86 -3.68 11.58
CA GLY A 145 3.11 -3.88 10.34
C GLY A 145 3.26 -5.28 9.74
N GLY A 146 3.33 -6.31 10.58
CA GLY A 146 3.44 -7.72 10.18
C GLY A 146 4.84 -8.19 9.78
N ILE A 147 5.85 -7.33 9.82
CA ILE A 147 7.24 -7.68 9.49
C ILE A 147 8.19 -7.22 10.61
N LEU A 148 9.13 -8.10 11.01
CA LEU A 148 10.17 -7.84 12.00
C LEU A 148 11.52 -8.24 11.41
N GLY A 149 12.35 -7.23 11.13
CA GLY A 149 13.69 -7.43 10.58
C GLY A 149 13.67 -8.21 9.28
N GLY A 150 12.82 -7.83 8.31
CA GLY A 150 12.74 -8.52 7.02
C GLY A 150 11.86 -9.77 6.98
N ILE A 151 11.38 -10.24 8.14
CA ILE A 151 10.71 -11.53 8.30
C ILE A 151 9.28 -11.33 8.82
N THR A 152 8.32 -12.05 8.24
CA THR A 152 6.92 -11.96 8.65
C THR A 152 6.71 -12.45 10.09
N SER A 153 5.91 -11.72 10.86
CA SER A 153 5.59 -12.05 12.26
C SER A 153 4.36 -12.93 12.42
N GLY A 154 3.55 -13.08 11.36
CA GLY A 154 2.23 -13.72 11.41
C GLY A 154 1.08 -12.76 11.78
N MET A 155 1.41 -11.51 12.14
CA MET A 155 0.42 -10.43 12.24
C MET A 155 0.02 -9.92 10.85
N PRO A 156 -1.11 -9.20 10.69
CA PRO A 156 -1.45 -8.56 9.43
C PRO A 156 -0.28 -7.75 8.87
N LEU A 157 0.10 -8.01 7.64
CA LEU A 157 1.12 -7.22 6.95
C LEU A 157 0.45 -5.94 6.46
N ILE A 158 0.94 -4.76 6.87
CA ILE A 158 0.29 -3.48 6.53
C ILE A 158 1.33 -2.50 6.01
N PHE A 159 1.04 -1.89 4.87
CA PHE A 159 1.85 -0.81 4.32
C PHE A 159 0.99 0.26 3.65
N ARG A 160 1.57 1.45 3.49
CA ARG A 160 0.97 2.58 2.78
C ARG A 160 1.85 3.03 1.64
N ALA A 161 1.24 3.25 0.47
CA ALA A 161 1.91 3.72 -0.74
C ALA A 161 1.45 5.15 -1.10
N ALA A 162 2.40 6.08 -1.20
CA ALA A 162 2.12 7.46 -1.56
C ALA A 162 2.13 7.63 -3.09
N ILE A 163 0.99 8.07 -3.64
CA ILE A 163 0.77 8.26 -5.07
C ILE A 163 0.75 9.76 -5.37
N LYS A 164 1.69 10.23 -6.20
CA LYS A 164 1.72 11.64 -6.59
C LYS A 164 0.56 12.02 -7.53
N PRO A 165 0.18 13.31 -7.63
CA PRO A 165 -0.79 13.77 -8.62
C PRO A 165 -0.39 13.44 -10.07
N THR A 166 -1.38 13.23 -10.93
CA THR A 166 -1.18 13.03 -12.38
C THR A 166 -0.54 14.28 -13.00
N PRO A 167 0.62 14.20 -13.68
CA PRO A 167 1.29 15.39 -14.22
C PRO A 167 0.60 15.98 -15.46
N SER A 168 -0.19 15.19 -16.18
CA SER A 168 -0.92 15.62 -17.38
C SER A 168 -2.17 16.42 -16.98
N ILE A 169 -1.99 17.73 -16.78
CA ILE A 169 -3.03 18.69 -16.41
C ILE A 169 -3.27 19.71 -17.53
N SER A 170 -4.42 20.38 -17.51
CA SER A 170 -4.76 21.39 -18.52
C SER A 170 -4.26 22.79 -18.18
N ILE A 171 -3.86 23.03 -16.93
CA ILE A 171 -3.14 24.26 -16.54
C ILE A 171 -1.83 24.32 -17.33
N GLU A 172 -1.56 25.48 -17.92
CA GLU A 172 -0.33 25.73 -18.67
C GLU A 172 0.89 25.70 -17.74
N GLN A 173 1.94 24.99 -18.13
CA GLN A 173 3.17 24.80 -17.36
C GLN A 173 4.39 25.21 -18.17
N ASP A 174 5.44 25.65 -17.47
CA ASP A 174 6.74 25.90 -18.07
C ASP A 174 7.43 24.59 -18.44
N THR A 175 8.04 24.57 -19.63
CA THR A 175 8.85 23.46 -20.11
C THR A 175 9.93 23.97 -21.05
N VAL A 176 10.61 23.05 -21.74
CA VAL A 176 11.59 23.36 -22.78
C VAL A 176 11.31 22.54 -24.03
N SER A 177 11.54 23.13 -25.19
CA SER A 177 11.62 22.38 -26.44
C SER A 177 13.00 21.73 -26.56
N PHE A 178 13.06 20.40 -26.58
CA PHE A 178 14.36 19.70 -26.73
C PHE A 178 15.00 19.93 -28.11
N SER A 179 14.20 20.13 -29.15
CA SER A 179 14.70 20.39 -30.51
C SER A 179 15.21 21.83 -30.67
N ALA A 180 14.45 22.81 -30.19
CA ALA A 180 14.82 24.22 -30.29
C ALA A 180 15.78 24.68 -29.17
N LYS A 181 15.89 23.92 -28.08
CA LYS A 181 16.66 24.26 -26.85
C LYS A 181 16.22 25.59 -26.21
N GLU A 182 14.93 25.88 -26.26
CA GLU A 182 14.34 27.14 -25.76
C GLU A 182 13.21 26.88 -24.76
N LYS A 183 12.90 27.90 -23.94
CA LYS A 183 11.75 27.88 -23.04
C LYS A 183 10.47 27.74 -23.87
N ALA A 184 9.58 26.87 -23.43
CA ALA A 184 8.28 26.66 -24.05
C ALA A 184 7.21 26.51 -22.97
N LYS A 185 5.96 26.50 -23.43
CA LYS A 185 4.79 26.26 -22.60
C LYS A 185 4.13 24.97 -23.04
N ILE A 186 3.64 24.19 -22.08
CA ILE A 186 2.90 22.95 -22.34
C ILE A 186 1.60 22.95 -21.56
N SER A 187 0.55 22.49 -22.21
CA SER A 187 -0.74 22.18 -21.58
C SER A 187 -1.26 20.94 -22.26
N THR A 188 -1.68 19.94 -21.48
CA THR A 188 -2.27 18.72 -22.04
C THR A 188 -3.77 18.93 -22.26
N LYS A 189 -4.24 18.68 -23.49
CA LYS A 189 -5.65 18.76 -23.86
C LYS A 189 -6.22 17.34 -23.98
N GLY A 190 -7.32 17.06 -23.29
CA GLY A 190 -8.01 15.77 -23.40
C GLY A 190 -8.65 15.28 -22.11
N ARG A 191 -9.09 14.02 -22.12
CA ARG A 191 -9.58 13.32 -20.93
C ARG A 191 -8.38 12.84 -20.12
N HIS A 192 -8.12 13.48 -18.99
CA HIS A 192 -7.09 13.07 -18.03
C HIS A 192 -7.75 12.70 -16.70
N ASP A 193 -7.13 11.78 -15.97
CA ASP A 193 -7.59 11.42 -14.64
C ASP A 193 -7.13 12.47 -13.63
N PRO A 194 -8.06 13.23 -13.01
CA PRO A 194 -7.72 14.21 -11.98
C PRO A 194 -7.20 13.55 -10.70
N CYS A 195 -7.41 12.24 -10.53
CA CYS A 195 -6.84 11.43 -9.46
C CYS A 195 -6.79 9.98 -9.92
N ILE A 196 -5.60 9.36 -9.86
CA ILE A 196 -5.39 7.96 -10.25
C ILE A 196 -5.43 6.99 -9.06
N VAL A 197 -5.52 7.49 -7.83
CA VAL A 197 -5.46 6.70 -6.60
C VAL A 197 -6.47 5.53 -6.61
N PRO A 198 -7.78 5.73 -6.92
CA PRO A 198 -8.72 4.61 -6.94
C PRO A 198 -8.37 3.52 -7.96
N ARG A 199 -7.71 3.89 -9.07
CA ARG A 199 -7.29 2.97 -10.12
C ARG A 199 -5.96 2.28 -9.83
N ALA A 200 -5.14 2.87 -8.96
CA ALA A 200 -3.87 2.30 -8.55
C ALA A 200 -4.04 1.21 -7.47
N ILE A 201 -5.19 1.12 -6.80
CA ILE A 201 -5.49 0.10 -5.77
C ILE A 201 -5.22 -1.33 -6.28
N PRO A 202 -5.83 -1.81 -7.38
CA PRO A 202 -5.57 -3.16 -7.88
C PRO A 202 -4.10 -3.39 -8.26
N CYS A 203 -3.40 -2.34 -8.70
CA CYS A 203 -1.98 -2.42 -9.02
C CYS A 203 -1.13 -2.61 -7.76
N VAL A 204 -1.44 -1.91 -6.67
CA VAL A 204 -0.76 -2.04 -5.37
C VAL A 204 -1.03 -3.40 -4.76
N GLU A 205 -2.29 -3.87 -4.77
CA GLU A 205 -2.65 -5.23 -4.31
C GLU A 205 -1.92 -6.31 -5.11
N SER A 206 -1.83 -6.15 -6.43
CA SER A 206 -1.11 -7.08 -7.31
C SER A 206 0.39 -7.07 -7.04
N ALA A 207 0.98 -5.88 -6.86
CA ALA A 207 2.40 -5.73 -6.54
C ALA A 207 2.76 -6.40 -5.19
N ALA A 208 1.94 -6.18 -4.16
CA ALA A 208 2.09 -6.85 -2.88
C ALA A 208 1.95 -8.37 -3.02
N SER A 209 0.94 -8.82 -3.77
CA SER A 209 0.70 -10.25 -4.01
C SER A 209 1.88 -10.93 -4.72
N ILE A 210 2.47 -10.28 -5.72
CA ILE A 210 3.67 -10.77 -6.41
C ILE A 210 4.81 -10.97 -5.42
N ALA A 211 5.14 -9.93 -4.64
CA ALA A 211 6.25 -9.95 -3.71
C ALA A 211 6.08 -11.01 -2.63
N ILE A 212 4.89 -11.11 -2.05
CA ILE A 212 4.55 -12.10 -1.02
C ILE A 212 4.67 -13.51 -1.58
N TYR A 213 4.08 -13.77 -2.75
CA TYR A 213 4.10 -15.11 -3.35
C TYR A 213 5.51 -15.55 -3.73
N ASP A 214 6.32 -14.65 -4.29
CA ASP A 214 7.72 -14.93 -4.63
C ASP A 214 8.54 -15.30 -3.38
N SER A 215 8.36 -14.54 -2.29
CA SER A 215 9.03 -14.79 -1.00
C SER A 215 8.62 -16.12 -0.37
N LEU A 216 7.35 -16.51 -0.52
CA LEU A 216 6.83 -17.81 -0.08
C LEU A 216 7.45 -18.97 -0.86
N LEU A 217 7.55 -18.84 -2.18
CA LEU A 217 8.19 -19.85 -3.03
C LEU A 217 9.66 -20.02 -2.67
N GLY A 218 10.41 -18.93 -2.48
CA GLY A 218 11.79 -18.97 -2.02
C GLY A 218 11.94 -19.71 -0.69
N SER A 219 11.10 -19.39 0.30
CA SER A 219 11.12 -20.01 1.64
C SER A 219 10.89 -21.53 1.60
N ARG A 220 10.07 -22.03 0.66
CA ARG A 220 9.79 -23.47 0.50
C ARG A 220 10.97 -24.27 -0.04
N ILE A 221 11.80 -23.65 -0.88
CA ILE A 221 13.00 -24.31 -1.42
C ILE A 221 13.96 -24.63 -0.28
N TYR A 222 14.16 -23.70 0.65
CA TYR A 222 15.06 -23.89 1.79
C TYR A 222 14.52 -24.89 2.83
N ARG A 223 13.22 -24.85 3.18
CA ARG A 223 12.62 -25.79 4.14
C ARG A 223 12.58 -27.25 3.66
N LYS A 224 12.55 -27.51 2.35
CA LYS A 224 12.68 -28.88 1.81
C LYS A 224 14.08 -29.47 1.97
N GLY A 225 15.09 -28.64 2.26
CA GLY A 225 16.47 -29.09 2.51
C GLY A 225 16.72 -29.66 3.91
N GLU A 226 15.88 -29.32 4.90
CA GLU A 226 16.06 -29.75 6.31
C GLU A 226 15.44 -31.11 6.65
N ASN A 227 14.75 -31.75 5.70
CA ASN A 227 14.22 -33.11 5.81
C ASN A 227 15.08 -34.14 5.01
N ARG A 228 16.38 -33.89 4.85
CA ARG A 228 17.35 -34.84 4.29
C ARG A 228 18.51 -35.07 5.23
#